data_AF-A0A5N9I2W1-F1
#
_entry.id   AF-A0A5N9I2W1-F1
#
_cell.length_a   1.000
_cell.length_b   1.000
_cell.length_c   1.000
_cell.angle_alpha   90.00
_cell.angle_beta   90.00
_cell.angle_gamma   90.00
#
_symmetry.space_group_name_H-M   'P 1'
#
loop_
_entity.id
_entity.type
_entity.pdbx_description
1 polymer ?
#
loop_
_entity_poly.entity_id
_entity_poly.type
_entity_poly.pdbx_seq_one_letter_code
_entity_poly.pdbx_strand_id
1 'polypeptide(L)'
;MSKLASGKFVPYGLTLMWVLAGLSAVVWVIVGSVGYWARNGWLPADTAGWAQAIGAIVAILVAIAVPYYQGHLQLKQKEEVERRQRLDGINATYALMCHLSGTYRELLAVLHRNPRWSDPRRQSAAHDLKQSAAMLREIPVTALSNEMVHFLVGLREVSNFGEFMGEKLSQYPEPIIALDISKRVQANSDLIDRWMEELGALEEDVRSQL
;
A
#
# COMPACT_ATOMS: atom_id res chain seq x y z
N MET A 1 5.26 -15.73 7.15
CA MET A 1 5.88 -15.02 6.00
C MET A 1 6.85 -13.96 6.52
N SER A 2 8.16 -14.26 6.67
CA SER A 2 9.17 -13.22 7.03
C SER A 2 10.63 -13.65 6.78
N LYS A 3 10.91 -14.58 5.84
CA LYS A 3 12.27 -15.10 5.62
C LYS A 3 12.92 -14.73 4.27
N LEU A 4 12.35 -13.80 3.49
CA LEU A 4 12.83 -13.52 2.13
C LEU A 4 13.66 -12.23 1.96
N ALA A 5 13.78 -11.37 2.98
CA ALA A 5 14.58 -10.14 2.86
C ALA A 5 16.00 -10.21 3.45
N SER A 6 16.30 -11.23 4.29
CA SER A 6 17.54 -11.27 5.08
C SER A 6 18.77 -11.80 4.32
N GLY A 7 18.57 -12.60 3.26
CA GLY A 7 19.68 -13.32 2.61
C GLY A 7 20.62 -12.49 1.74
N LYS A 8 20.19 -11.31 1.27
CA LYS A 8 21.02 -10.45 0.39
C LYS A 8 21.71 -9.31 1.13
N PHE A 9 21.16 -8.80 2.22
CA PHE A 9 21.78 -7.70 2.98
C PHE A 9 23.05 -8.14 3.74
N VAL A 10 23.06 -9.36 4.26
CA VAL A 10 24.20 -9.93 5.01
C VAL A 10 25.48 -10.06 4.16
N PRO A 11 25.47 -10.64 2.94
CA PRO A 11 26.68 -10.76 2.14
C PRO A 11 27.26 -9.39 1.75
N TYR A 12 26.42 -8.42 1.35
CA TYR A 12 26.91 -7.10 0.95
C TYR A 12 27.55 -6.33 2.11
N GLY A 13 26.96 -6.38 3.31
CA GLY A 13 27.55 -5.76 4.50
C GLY A 13 28.90 -6.36 4.89
N LEU A 14 29.03 -7.69 4.79
CA LEU A 14 30.29 -8.38 5.09
C LEU A 14 31.38 -8.04 4.05
N THR A 15 31.06 -8.04 2.75
CA THR A 15 32.02 -7.60 1.71
C THR A 15 32.42 -6.14 1.88
N LEU A 16 31.50 -5.25 2.25
CA LEU A 16 31.82 -3.85 2.48
C LEU A 16 32.78 -3.68 3.67
N MET A 17 32.59 -4.44 4.76
CA MET A 17 33.53 -4.47 5.87
C MET A 17 34.93 -4.94 5.46
N TRP A 18 35.02 -6.00 4.65
CA TRP A 18 36.32 -6.49 4.17
C TRP A 18 37.00 -5.49 3.23
N VAL A 19 36.25 -4.82 2.36
CA VAL A 19 36.78 -3.75 1.48
C VAL A 19 37.27 -2.56 2.31
N LEU A 20 36.51 -2.14 3.33
CA LEU A 20 36.91 -1.05 4.24
C LEU A 20 38.15 -1.43 5.06
N ALA A 21 38.23 -2.66 5.57
CA ALA A 21 39.39 -3.15 6.30
C ALA A 21 40.63 -3.22 5.40
N GLY A 22 40.47 -3.69 4.16
CA GLY A 22 41.54 -3.71 3.16
C GLY A 22 42.02 -2.30 2.80
N LEU A 23 41.11 -1.36 2.55
CA LEU A 23 41.44 0.04 2.29
C LEU A 23 42.16 0.69 3.47
N SER A 24 41.71 0.43 4.70
CA SER A 24 42.36 0.92 5.92
C SER A 24 43.80 0.40 6.04
N ALA A 25 44.02 -0.89 5.78
CA ALA A 25 45.36 -1.48 5.78
C ALA A 25 46.28 -0.85 4.73
N VAL A 26 45.77 -0.60 3.52
CA VAL A 26 46.54 0.06 2.44
C VAL A 26 46.91 1.49 2.83
N VAL A 27 45.98 2.26 3.41
CA VAL A 27 46.26 3.62 3.91
C VAL A 27 47.34 3.60 4.98
N TRP A 28 47.29 2.65 5.92
CA TRP A 28 48.31 2.50 6.96
C TRP A 28 49.69 2.14 6.40
N VAL A 29 49.76 1.31 5.35
CA VAL A 29 51.02 0.99 4.69
C VAL A 29 51.59 2.23 3.99
N ILE A 30 50.75 3.05 3.35
CA ILE A 30 51.19 4.29 2.72
C ILE A 30 51.69 5.29 3.77
N VAL A 31 50.92 5.51 4.85
CA VAL A 31 51.30 6.43 5.95
C VAL A 31 52.56 5.94 6.68
N GLY A 32 52.63 4.65 6.99
CA GLY A 32 53.80 4.03 7.63
C GLY A 32 55.05 4.09 6.77
N SER A 33 54.90 3.93 5.45
CA SER A 33 56.00 4.11 4.49
C SER A 33 56.45 5.57 4.46
N VAL A 34 55.55 6.53 4.31
CA VAL A 34 55.91 7.97 4.35
C VAL A 34 56.62 8.33 5.66
N GLY A 35 56.16 7.81 6.80
CA GLY A 35 56.82 8.00 8.09
C GLY A 35 58.22 7.38 8.18
N TYR A 36 58.40 6.17 7.65
CA TYR A 36 59.70 5.49 7.61
C TYR A 36 60.73 6.26 6.76
N TRP A 37 60.31 6.73 5.57
CA TRP A 37 61.18 7.46 4.65
C TRP A 37 61.47 8.90 5.11
N ALA A 38 60.52 9.55 5.80
CA ALA A 38 60.74 10.84 6.45
C ALA A 38 61.75 10.73 7.61
N ARG A 39 61.73 9.64 8.37
CA ARG A 39 62.68 9.41 9.48
C ARG A 39 64.10 9.13 9.02
N ASN A 40 64.25 8.51 7.85
CA ASN A 40 65.55 8.25 7.20
C ASN A 40 66.09 9.46 6.40
N GLY A 41 65.44 10.63 6.49
CA GLY A 41 65.91 11.89 5.89
C GLY A 41 65.74 12.02 4.38
N TRP A 42 65.04 11.08 3.73
CA TRP A 42 64.79 11.09 2.29
C TRP A 42 63.58 11.95 1.87
N LEU A 43 62.71 12.30 2.81
CA LEU A 43 61.54 13.15 2.59
C LEU A 43 61.42 14.22 3.69
N PRO A 44 61.03 15.47 3.35
CA PRO A 44 60.84 16.52 4.34
C PRO A 44 59.73 16.14 5.33
N ALA A 45 59.94 16.47 6.62
CA ALA A 45 59.05 16.09 7.72
C ALA A 45 57.59 16.56 7.54
N ASP A 46 57.36 17.59 6.72
CA ASP A 46 56.03 18.12 6.40
C ASP A 46 55.14 17.13 5.62
N THR A 47 55.73 16.13 4.95
CA THR A 47 54.98 15.18 4.08
C THR A 47 53.97 14.33 4.87
N ALA A 48 54.25 14.01 6.13
CA ALA A 48 53.32 13.27 7.00
C ALA A 48 52.11 14.14 7.41
N GLY A 49 52.32 15.44 7.62
CA GLY A 49 51.25 16.40 7.90
C GLY A 49 50.32 16.60 6.69
N TRP A 50 50.88 16.66 5.48
CA TRP A 50 50.11 16.72 4.24
C TRP A 50 49.25 15.46 4.01
N ALA A 51 49.78 14.27 4.29
CA ALA A 51 49.02 13.02 4.18
C ALA A 51 47.83 12.97 5.17
N GLN A 52 48.03 13.43 6.40
CA GLN A 52 46.98 13.51 7.42
C GLN A 52 45.91 14.56 7.05
N ALA A 53 46.33 15.71 6.52
CA ALA A 53 45.42 16.76 6.07
C ALA A 53 44.52 16.29 4.91
N ILE A 54 45.08 15.58 3.92
CA ILE A 54 44.31 15.02 2.81
C ILE A 54 43.33 13.94 3.31
N GLY A 55 43.77 13.07 4.22
CA GLY A 55 42.89 12.06 4.83
C GLY A 55 41.71 12.68 5.58
N ALA A 56 41.94 13.77 6.33
CA ALA A 56 40.90 14.49 7.05
C ALA A 56 39.87 15.12 6.09
N ILE A 57 40.33 15.73 4.98
CA ILE A 57 39.44 16.30 3.97
C ILE A 57 38.56 15.23 3.32
N VAL A 58 39.13 14.09 2.95
CA VAL A 58 38.38 12.96 2.37
C VAL A 58 37.36 12.41 3.37
N ALA A 59 37.74 12.27 4.65
CA ALA A 59 36.82 11.80 5.69
C ALA A 59 35.61 12.73 5.87
N ILE A 60 35.83 14.05 5.86
CA ILE A 60 34.75 15.05 5.93
C ILE A 60 33.84 14.95 4.70
N LEU A 61 34.41 14.83 3.50
CA LEU A 61 33.62 14.69 2.26
C LEU A 61 32.76 13.42 2.28
N VAL A 62 33.31 12.29 2.71
CA VAL A 62 32.56 11.03 2.85
C VAL A 62 31.47 11.15 3.91
N ALA A 63 31.76 11.78 5.05
CA ALA A 63 30.80 11.99 6.13
C ALA A 63 29.59 12.84 5.71
N ILE A 64 29.73 13.72 4.72
CA ILE A 64 28.62 14.52 4.16
C ILE A 64 27.94 13.78 3.01
N ALA A 65 28.71 13.15 2.12
CA ALA A 65 28.18 12.49 0.92
C ALA A 65 27.29 11.28 1.25
N VAL A 66 27.66 10.49 2.25
CA VAL A 66 26.90 9.29 2.66
C VAL A 66 25.49 9.63 3.16
N PRO A 67 25.27 10.51 4.16
CA PRO A 67 23.93 10.85 4.61
C PRO A 67 23.11 11.56 3.54
N TYR A 68 23.73 12.37 2.67
CA TYR A 68 23.04 13.00 1.56
C TYR A 68 22.50 11.97 0.56
N TYR A 69 23.31 10.98 0.19
CA TYR A 69 22.90 9.91 -0.72
C TYR A 69 21.86 8.99 -0.08
N GLN A 70 22.02 8.66 1.21
CA GLN A 70 21.03 7.88 1.96
C GLN A 70 19.70 8.63 2.10
N GLY A 71 19.73 9.93 2.32
CA GLY A 71 18.53 10.77 2.39
C GLY A 71 17.74 10.76 1.08
N HIS A 72 18.43 10.92 -0.06
CA HIS A 72 17.79 10.84 -1.38
C HIS A 72 17.17 9.47 -1.67
N LEU A 73 17.85 8.38 -1.31
CA LEU A 73 17.30 7.03 -1.47
C LEU A 73 16.07 6.80 -0.59
N GLN A 74 16.09 7.27 0.66
CA GLN A 74 14.95 7.15 1.56
C GLN A 74 13.73 7.94 1.08
N LEU A 75 13.95 9.13 0.50
CA LEU A 75 12.85 9.92 -0.09
C LEU A 75 12.19 9.18 -1.25
N LYS A 76 12.98 8.65 -2.18
CA LYS A 76 12.45 7.84 -3.30
C LYS A 76 11.70 6.61 -2.82
N GLN A 77 12.23 5.91 -1.81
CA GLN A 77 11.57 4.74 -1.24
C GLN A 77 10.25 5.11 -0.55
N LYS A 78 10.18 6.25 0.16
CA LYS A 78 8.93 6.72 0.76
C LYS A 78 7.88 7.03 -0.30
N GLU A 79 8.26 7.72 -1.38
CA GLU A 79 7.36 8.00 -2.49
C GLU A 79 6.83 6.71 -3.14
N GLU A 80 7.70 5.71 -3.37
CA GLU A 80 7.27 4.42 -3.91
C GLU A 80 6.31 3.66 -2.97
N VAL A 81 6.56 3.71 -1.67
CA VAL A 81 5.70 3.07 -0.65
C VAL A 81 4.34 3.77 -0.58
N GLU A 82 4.31 5.09 -0.55
CA GLU A 82 3.06 5.86 -0.56
C GLU A 82 2.24 5.59 -1.82
N ARG A 83 2.88 5.51 -2.99
CA ARG A 83 2.20 5.17 -4.25
C ARG A 83 1.62 3.76 -4.23
N ARG A 84 2.37 2.77 -3.75
CA ARG A 84 1.88 1.39 -3.62
C ARG A 84 0.69 1.31 -2.66
N GLN A 85 0.76 2.01 -1.53
CA GLN A 85 -0.36 2.06 -0.58
C GLN A 85 -1.61 2.67 -1.19
N ARG A 86 -1.48 3.70 -2.05
CA ARG A 86 -2.62 4.25 -2.79
C ARG A 86 -3.23 3.23 -3.74
N LEU A 87 -2.42 2.56 -4.56
CA LEU A 87 -2.89 1.52 -5.48
C LEU A 87 -3.53 0.34 -4.75
N ASP A 88 -2.94 -0.10 -3.64
CA ASP A 88 -3.52 -1.15 -2.79
C ASP A 88 -4.87 -0.73 -2.22
N GLY A 89 -5.02 0.54 -1.82
CA GLY A 89 -6.29 1.11 -1.35
C GLY A 89 -7.37 1.19 -2.43
N ILE A 90 -6.98 1.56 -3.66
CA ILE A 90 -7.88 1.57 -4.83
C ILE A 90 -8.35 0.15 -5.13
N ASN A 91 -7.43 -0.80 -5.24
CA ASN A 91 -7.75 -2.19 -5.53
C ASN A 91 -8.62 -2.85 -4.44
N ALA A 92 -8.35 -2.55 -3.16
CA ALA A 92 -9.18 -3.01 -2.05
C ALA A 92 -10.60 -2.46 -2.14
N THR A 93 -10.75 -1.16 -2.42
CA THR A 93 -12.06 -0.52 -2.61
C THR A 93 -12.80 -1.10 -3.82
N TYR A 94 -12.10 -1.34 -4.93
CA TYR A 94 -12.66 -1.97 -6.12
C TYR A 94 -13.21 -3.37 -5.82
N ALA A 95 -12.47 -4.18 -5.08
CA ALA A 95 -12.92 -5.52 -4.68
C ALA A 95 -14.20 -5.46 -3.82
N LEU A 96 -14.31 -4.49 -2.91
CA LEU A 96 -15.52 -4.27 -2.11
C LEU A 96 -16.71 -3.85 -2.98
N MET A 97 -16.50 -2.94 -3.93
CA MET A 97 -17.54 -2.52 -4.89
C MET A 97 -18.02 -3.68 -5.75
N CYS A 98 -17.09 -4.49 -6.29
CA CYS A 98 -17.42 -5.68 -7.07
C CYS A 98 -18.26 -6.67 -6.26
N HIS A 99 -17.87 -6.93 -5.02
CA HIS A 99 -18.65 -7.81 -4.14
C HIS A 99 -20.06 -7.27 -3.90
N LEU A 100 -20.19 -5.98 -3.54
CA LEU A 100 -21.49 -5.37 -3.26
C LEU A 100 -22.39 -5.29 -4.50
N SER A 101 -21.83 -4.95 -5.68
CA SER A 101 -22.55 -4.97 -6.96
C SER A 101 -23.06 -6.37 -7.27
N GLY A 102 -22.24 -7.41 -7.05
CA GLY A 102 -22.66 -8.81 -7.16
C GLY A 102 -23.86 -9.15 -6.29
N THR A 103 -23.81 -8.80 -5.00
CA THR A 103 -24.91 -9.02 -4.05
C THR A 103 -26.19 -8.28 -4.46
N TYR A 104 -26.07 -7.04 -4.97
CA TYR A 104 -27.20 -6.26 -5.45
C TYR A 104 -27.83 -6.81 -6.73
N ARG A 105 -27.02 -7.34 -7.65
CA ARG A 105 -27.50 -8.02 -8.86
C ARG A 105 -28.26 -9.29 -8.52
N GLU A 106 -27.77 -10.05 -7.54
CA GLU A 106 -28.49 -11.23 -7.04
C GLU A 106 -29.82 -10.83 -6.39
N LEU A 107 -29.82 -9.78 -5.56
CA LEU A 107 -31.04 -9.20 -5.00
C LEU A 107 -32.04 -8.80 -6.10
N LEU A 108 -31.60 -8.10 -7.14
CA LEU A 108 -32.46 -7.74 -8.27
C LEU A 108 -33.03 -8.97 -8.99
N ALA A 109 -32.23 -10.01 -9.19
CA ALA A 109 -32.68 -11.26 -9.81
C ALA A 109 -33.72 -11.99 -8.94
N VAL A 110 -33.55 -11.97 -7.62
CA VAL A 110 -34.54 -12.46 -6.66
C VAL A 110 -35.81 -11.62 -6.80
N LEU A 111 -35.74 -10.29 -6.69
CA LEU A 111 -36.91 -9.41 -6.78
C LEU A 111 -37.72 -9.58 -8.07
N HIS A 112 -37.07 -9.68 -9.23
CA HIS A 112 -37.75 -9.85 -10.52
C HIS A 112 -38.52 -11.17 -10.63
N ARG A 113 -38.08 -12.21 -9.91
CA ARG A 113 -38.70 -13.55 -9.98
C ARG A 113 -39.85 -13.76 -9.01
N ASN A 114 -40.15 -12.79 -8.13
CA ASN A 114 -41.15 -12.93 -7.05
C ASN A 114 -41.05 -14.29 -6.32
N PRO A 115 -39.89 -14.60 -5.72
CA PRO A 115 -39.60 -15.92 -5.20
C PRO A 115 -40.30 -16.08 -3.86
N ARG A 116 -40.88 -17.28 -3.67
CA ARG A 116 -41.58 -17.62 -2.44
C ARG A 116 -40.67 -17.53 -1.23
N TRP A 117 -41.22 -17.37 -0.03
CA TRP A 117 -40.45 -17.33 1.22
C TRP A 117 -39.54 -18.56 1.42
N SER A 118 -39.95 -19.71 0.88
CA SER A 118 -39.18 -20.96 0.92
C SER A 118 -38.05 -21.05 -0.10
N ASP A 119 -37.84 -20.06 -0.97
CA ASP A 119 -36.78 -20.09 -1.98
C ASP A 119 -35.40 -19.94 -1.30
N PRO A 120 -34.50 -20.92 -1.43
CA PRO A 120 -33.15 -20.84 -0.87
C PRO A 120 -32.36 -19.62 -1.38
N ARG A 121 -32.60 -19.17 -2.63
CA ARG A 121 -31.91 -18.02 -3.21
C ARG A 121 -32.25 -16.73 -2.50
N ARG A 122 -33.50 -16.58 -2.07
CA ARG A 122 -33.95 -15.43 -1.29
C ARG A 122 -33.24 -15.39 0.07
N GLN A 123 -33.10 -16.55 0.71
CA GLN A 123 -32.41 -16.65 2.01
C GLN A 123 -30.91 -16.39 1.86
N SER A 124 -30.28 -16.89 0.80
CA SER A 124 -28.88 -16.60 0.47
C SER A 124 -28.67 -15.10 0.26
N ALA A 125 -29.43 -14.49 -0.65
CA ALA A 125 -29.31 -13.05 -0.92
C ALA A 125 -29.53 -12.19 0.34
N ALA A 126 -30.49 -12.57 1.20
CA ALA A 126 -30.72 -11.90 2.47
C ALA A 126 -29.54 -12.03 3.45
N HIS A 127 -28.90 -13.20 3.49
CA HIS A 127 -27.71 -13.43 4.29
C HIS A 127 -26.52 -12.64 3.76
N ASP A 128 -26.28 -12.70 2.45
CA ASP A 128 -25.16 -12.04 1.78
C ASP A 128 -25.24 -10.51 1.95
N LEU A 129 -26.43 -9.92 1.85
CA LEU A 129 -26.63 -8.49 2.10
C LEU A 129 -26.29 -8.07 3.54
N LYS A 130 -26.69 -8.88 4.53
CA LYS A 130 -26.36 -8.65 5.95
C LYS A 130 -24.86 -8.80 6.20
N GLN A 131 -24.26 -9.81 5.59
CA GLN A 131 -22.83 -10.07 5.69
C GLN A 131 -22.02 -8.94 5.05
N SER A 132 -22.34 -8.50 3.83
CA SER A 132 -21.65 -7.38 3.18
C SER A 132 -21.76 -6.09 4.00
N ALA A 133 -22.91 -5.83 4.63
CA ALA A 133 -23.08 -4.68 5.53
C ALA A 133 -22.24 -4.77 6.80
N ALA A 134 -22.16 -5.95 7.43
CA ALA A 134 -21.29 -6.18 8.59
C ALA A 134 -19.82 -5.96 8.23
N MET A 135 -19.36 -6.54 7.10
CA MET A 135 -17.98 -6.37 6.62
C MET A 135 -17.63 -4.90 6.38
N LEU A 136 -18.51 -4.12 5.74
CA LEU A 136 -18.26 -2.70 5.46
C LEU A 136 -18.24 -1.81 6.72
N ARG A 137 -18.95 -2.22 7.79
CA ARG A 137 -18.89 -1.53 9.09
C ARG A 137 -17.57 -1.75 9.81
N GLU A 138 -16.99 -2.96 9.70
CA GLU A 138 -15.75 -3.33 10.39
C GLU A 138 -14.50 -2.66 9.81
N ILE A 139 -14.53 -2.25 8.54
CA ILE A 139 -13.37 -1.61 7.89
C ILE A 139 -13.14 -0.21 8.49
N PRO A 140 -12.02 0.07 9.17
CA PRO A 140 -11.78 1.40 9.74
C PRO A 140 -11.49 2.40 8.61
N VAL A 141 -12.09 3.59 8.69
CA VAL A 141 -11.91 4.67 7.69
C VAL A 141 -10.45 5.12 7.61
N THR A 142 -9.71 5.01 8.72
CA THR A 142 -8.28 5.34 8.81
C THR A 142 -7.37 4.38 8.06
N ALA A 143 -7.86 3.21 7.62
CA ALA A 143 -7.08 2.26 6.83
C ALA A 143 -7.09 2.57 5.33
N LEU A 144 -7.94 3.49 4.88
CA LEU A 144 -8.03 3.89 3.47
C LEU A 144 -7.39 5.27 3.24
N SER A 145 -6.91 5.50 2.02
CA SER A 145 -6.47 6.83 1.61
C SER A 145 -7.64 7.81 1.60
N ASN A 146 -7.38 9.11 1.79
CA ASN A 146 -8.42 10.14 1.83
C ASN A 146 -9.34 10.11 0.59
N GLU A 147 -8.78 9.81 -0.57
CA GLU A 147 -9.52 9.68 -1.83
C GLU A 147 -10.51 8.51 -1.79
N MET A 148 -10.25 7.42 -1.06
CA MET A 148 -11.13 6.24 -1.00
C MET A 148 -12.23 6.35 0.07
N VAL A 149 -12.11 7.32 0.98
CA VAL A 149 -13.06 7.50 2.09
C VAL A 149 -14.48 7.78 1.60
N HIS A 150 -14.64 8.62 0.58
CA HIS A 150 -15.97 8.96 0.06
C HIS A 150 -16.68 7.73 -0.52
N PHE A 151 -15.94 6.87 -1.23
CA PHE A 151 -16.46 5.60 -1.74
C PHE A 151 -16.86 4.66 -0.60
N LEU A 152 -16.02 4.50 0.43
CA LEU A 152 -16.36 3.64 1.57
C LEU A 152 -17.61 4.12 2.31
N VAL A 153 -17.75 5.43 2.51
CA VAL A 153 -18.96 6.02 3.13
C VAL A 153 -20.19 5.75 2.27
N GLY A 154 -20.09 5.96 0.96
CA GLY A 154 -21.17 5.65 0.03
C GLY A 154 -21.55 4.17 0.04
N LEU A 155 -20.55 3.27 0.02
CA LEU A 155 -20.77 1.82 0.11
C LEU A 155 -21.47 1.42 1.40
N ARG A 156 -21.15 2.06 2.53
CA ARG A 156 -21.83 1.80 3.82
C ARG A 156 -23.29 2.22 3.80
N GLU A 157 -23.61 3.34 3.17
CA GLU A 157 -25.00 3.78 3.03
C GLU A 157 -25.79 2.78 2.18
N VAL A 158 -25.22 2.37 1.04
CA VAL A 158 -25.82 1.36 0.16
C VAL A 158 -25.92 0.01 0.87
N SER A 159 -24.92 -0.41 1.64
CA SER A 159 -24.96 -1.67 2.37
C SER A 159 -25.98 -1.65 3.51
N ASN A 160 -26.16 -0.52 4.20
CA ASN A 160 -27.20 -0.38 5.22
C ASN A 160 -28.61 -0.55 4.61
N PHE A 161 -28.84 0.00 3.42
CA PHE A 161 -30.08 -0.27 2.69
C PHE A 161 -30.19 -1.75 2.27
N GLY A 162 -29.08 -2.37 1.87
CA GLY A 162 -29.01 -3.80 1.57
C GLY A 162 -29.38 -4.66 2.78
N GLU A 163 -28.87 -4.36 3.96
CA GLU A 163 -29.19 -5.04 5.22
C GLU A 163 -30.69 -4.91 5.57
N PHE A 164 -31.27 -3.71 5.43
CA PHE A 164 -32.71 -3.50 5.56
C PHE A 164 -33.50 -4.40 4.62
N MET A 165 -33.06 -4.53 3.36
CA MET A 165 -33.67 -5.44 2.39
C MET A 165 -33.48 -6.91 2.78
N GLY A 166 -32.30 -7.29 3.26
CA GLY A 166 -32.05 -8.64 3.76
C GLY A 166 -32.94 -8.98 4.96
N GLU A 167 -33.20 -8.04 5.85
CA GLU A 167 -34.14 -8.22 6.95
C GLU A 167 -35.57 -8.41 6.46
N LYS A 168 -36.04 -7.54 5.55
CA LYS A 168 -37.36 -7.67 4.92
C LYS A 168 -37.52 -9.02 4.20
N LEU A 169 -36.52 -9.42 3.43
CA LEU A 169 -36.51 -10.71 2.76
C LEU A 169 -36.46 -11.90 3.72
N SER A 170 -35.98 -11.73 4.95
CA SER A 170 -36.00 -12.80 5.95
C SER A 170 -37.36 -12.96 6.65
N GLN A 171 -38.24 -11.95 6.61
CA GLN A 171 -39.51 -11.95 7.34
C GLN A 171 -40.58 -12.85 6.68
N TYR A 172 -41.42 -13.44 7.55
CA TYR A 172 -42.63 -14.19 7.20
C TYR A 172 -43.87 -13.46 7.75
N PRO A 173 -45.01 -13.38 7.01
CA PRO A 173 -45.22 -13.87 5.65
C PRO A 173 -44.46 -13.04 4.59
N GLU A 174 -44.53 -13.45 3.32
CA GLU A 174 -43.81 -12.79 2.22
C GLU A 174 -44.03 -11.27 2.23
N PRO A 175 -42.96 -10.45 2.28
CA PRO A 175 -43.10 -9.01 2.30
C PRO A 175 -43.61 -8.54 0.94
N ILE A 176 -44.60 -7.64 0.97
CA ILE A 176 -45.00 -6.92 -0.24
C ILE A 176 -43.91 -5.89 -0.52
N ILE A 177 -43.11 -6.14 -1.55
CA ILE A 177 -42.04 -5.23 -1.96
C ILE A 177 -42.65 -4.23 -2.94
N ALA A 178 -42.75 -2.97 -2.49
CA ALA A 178 -43.32 -1.91 -3.28
C ALA A 178 -42.37 -1.52 -4.44
N LEU A 179 -42.96 -1.02 -5.53
CA LEU A 179 -42.22 -0.72 -6.78
C LEU A 179 -41.12 0.33 -6.59
N ASP A 180 -41.31 1.26 -5.65
CA ASP A 180 -40.33 2.26 -5.23
C ASP A 180 -39.08 1.63 -4.62
N ILE A 181 -39.24 0.54 -3.84
CA ILE A 181 -38.12 -0.21 -3.25
C ILE A 181 -37.30 -0.88 -4.36
N SER A 182 -37.96 -1.55 -5.33
CA SER A 182 -37.26 -2.17 -6.46
C SER A 182 -36.51 -1.14 -7.30
N LYS A 183 -37.10 0.04 -7.54
CA LYS A 183 -36.43 1.16 -8.21
C LYS A 183 -35.21 1.65 -7.43
N ARG A 184 -35.30 1.71 -6.10
CA ARG A 184 -34.18 2.11 -5.24
C ARG A 184 -33.04 1.09 -5.25
N VAL A 185 -33.36 -0.20 -5.25
CA VAL A 185 -32.34 -1.27 -5.39
C VAL A 185 -31.61 -1.13 -6.73
N GLN A 186 -32.35 -0.88 -7.82
CA GLN A 186 -31.75 -0.66 -9.13
C GLN A 186 -30.88 0.59 -9.16
N ALA A 187 -31.38 1.72 -8.64
CA ALA A 187 -30.60 2.95 -8.56
C ALA A 187 -29.31 2.80 -7.74
N ASN A 188 -29.34 2.03 -6.66
CA ASN A 188 -28.16 1.71 -5.86
C ASN A 188 -27.16 0.82 -6.62
N SER A 189 -27.64 -0.15 -7.40
CA SER A 189 -26.77 -0.95 -8.28
C SER A 189 -26.08 -0.07 -9.32
N ASP A 190 -26.83 0.82 -9.97
CA ASP A 190 -26.29 1.74 -10.99
C ASP A 190 -25.34 2.79 -10.37
N LEU A 191 -25.53 3.15 -9.10
CA LEU A 191 -24.63 4.01 -8.35
C LEU A 191 -23.28 3.32 -8.09
N ILE A 192 -23.30 2.04 -7.66
CA ILE A 192 -22.08 1.27 -7.45
C ILE A 192 -21.33 1.10 -8.78
N ASP A 193 -22.04 0.80 -9.87
CA ASP A 193 -21.43 0.63 -11.19
C ASP A 193 -20.75 1.93 -11.67
N ARG A 194 -21.37 3.10 -11.44
CA ARG A 194 -20.73 4.41 -11.71
C ARG A 194 -19.50 4.66 -10.83
N TRP A 195 -19.57 4.34 -9.54
CA TRP A 195 -18.40 4.48 -8.66
C TRP A 195 -17.23 3.57 -9.06
N MET A 196 -17.51 2.39 -9.62
CA MET A 196 -16.46 1.52 -10.17
C MET A 196 -15.79 2.15 -11.39
N GLU A 197 -16.54 2.86 -12.25
CA GLU A 197 -15.98 3.61 -13.38
C GLU A 197 -15.11 4.79 -12.91
N GLU A 198 -15.61 5.57 -11.94
CA GLU A 198 -14.85 6.68 -11.34
C GLU A 198 -13.55 6.20 -10.68
N LEU A 199 -13.62 5.07 -9.97
CA LEU A 199 -12.46 4.47 -9.32
C LEU A 199 -11.46 3.89 -10.34
N GLY A 200 -11.94 3.36 -11.46
CA GLY A 200 -11.10 2.94 -12.58
C GLY A 200 -10.36 4.12 -13.23
N ALA A 201 -11.04 5.25 -13.42
CA ALA A 201 -10.40 6.47 -13.92
C ALA A 201 -9.33 7.00 -12.95
N LEU A 202 -9.58 6.89 -11.64
CA LEU A 202 -8.61 7.26 -10.61
C LEU A 202 -7.40 6.30 -10.58
N GLU A 203 -7.59 5.00 -10.80
CA GLU A 203 -6.48 4.07 -10.99
C GLU A 203 -5.61 4.44 -12.19
N GLU A 204 -6.22 4.77 -13.32
CA GLU A 204 -5.50 5.19 -14.54
C GLU A 204 -4.71 6.48 -14.32
N ASP A 205 -5.28 7.48 -13.63
CA ASP A 205 -4.56 8.71 -13.28
C ASP A 205 -3.34 8.41 -12.40
N VAL A 206 -3.51 7.65 -11.32
CA VAL A 206 -2.40 7.26 -10.43
C VAL A 206 -1.34 6.45 -11.18
N ARG A 207 -1.75 5.59 -12.11
CA ARG A 207 -0.82 4.79 -12.93
C ARG A 207 -0.11 5.65 -13.99
N SER A 208 -0.74 6.71 -14.51
CA SER A 208 -0.13 7.63 -15.48
C SER A 208 0.92 8.56 -14.87
N GLN A 209 0.87 8.75 -13.55
CA GLN A 209 1.86 9.49 -12.77
C GLN A 209 3.08 8.64 -12.36
N LEU A 210 3.14 7.36 -12.77
CA LEU A 210 4.30 6.46 -12.65
C LEU A 210 5.29 6.67 -13.79
#